data_AF-A0A0F9BBQ3-F1
#
_entry.id   AF-A0A0F9BBQ3-F1
#
_cell.length_a   1.000
_cell.length_b   1.000
_cell.length_c   1.000
_cell.angle_alpha   90.00
_cell.angle_beta   90.00
_cell.angle_gamma   90.00
#
_symmetry.space_group_name_H-M   'P 1'
#
loop_
_entity.id
_entity.type
_entity.pdbx_description
1 polymer ?
#
loop_
_entity_poly.entity_id
_entity_poly.type
_entity_poly.pdbx_seq_one_letter_code
_entity_poly.pdbx_strand_id
1 'polypeptide(L)' 'MVGIKEIDITCLGEVLVDMFPAEIGRRLTEVSSFRPVPGGAPANVA' A
#
# COMPACT_ATOMS: atom_id res chain seq x y z
N MET A 1 13.66 32.24 0.85
CA MET A 1 12.39 31.80 1.46
C MET A 1 12.21 30.33 1.16
N VAL A 2 12.30 29.47 2.17
CA VAL A 2 11.92 28.06 2.02
C VAL A 2 10.39 28.03 2.06
N GLY A 3 9.75 27.65 0.96
CA GLY A 3 8.30 27.52 0.91
C GLY A 3 7.88 26.39 1.84
N ILE A 4 7.15 26.71 2.90
CA ILE A 4 6.51 25.70 3.74
C ILE A 4 5.39 25.11 2.88
N LYS A 5 5.49 23.82 2.56
CA LYS A 5 4.42 23.11 1.89
C LYS A 5 3.29 22.92 2.90
N GLU A 6 2.11 23.49 2.65
CA GLU A 6 0.95 23.21 3.48
C GLU A 6 0.53 21.75 3.31
N ILE A 7 0.19 21.10 4.43
CA ILE A 7 -0.19 19.69 4.50
C ILE A 7 -1.70 19.64 4.77
N ASP A 8 -2.47 19.07 3.84
CA ASP A 8 -3.92 18.94 3.97
C ASP A 8 -4.33 17.88 5.00
N ILE A 9 -3.57 16.79 5.09
CA ILE A 9 -3.81 15.68 6.03
C ILE A 9 -2.50 15.03 6.47
N THR A 10 -2.43 14.63 7.74
CA THR A 10 -1.35 13.80 8.27
C THR A 10 -1.95 12.52 8.85
N CYS A 11 -1.63 11.39 8.25
CA CYS A 11 -2.03 10.08 8.71
C CYS A 11 -0.89 9.44 9.52
N LEU A 12 -1.23 8.81 10.66
CA LEU A 12 -0.27 8.10 11.50
C LEU A 12 -0.64 6.61 11.57
N GLY A 13 0.35 5.75 11.36
CA GLY A 13 0.26 4.32 11.59
C GLY A 13 1.28 3.56 10.75
N GLU A 14 0.93 2.35 10.33
CA GLU A 14 1.85 1.45 9.65
C GLU A 14 1.76 1.59 8.13
N VAL A 15 2.92 1.54 7.47
CA VAL A 15 3.06 1.37 6.02
C VAL A 15 3.47 -0.07 5.78
N LEU A 16 2.72 -0.76 4.91
CA LEU A 16 2.89 -2.17 4.61
C LEU A 16 3.16 -2.38 3.12
N VAL A 17 3.53 -3.62 2.78
CA VAL A 17 3.56 -4.11 1.40
C VAL A 17 2.44 -5.14 1.25
N ASP A 18 1.41 -4.77 0.49
CA ASP A 18 0.35 -5.70 0.12
C ASP A 18 0.82 -6.55 -1.06
N MET A 19 0.77 -7.86 -0.92
CA MET A 19 1.20 -8.81 -1.94
C MET A 19 -0.04 -9.34 -2.67
N PHE A 20 -0.43 -8.70 -3.77
CA PHE A 20 -1.58 -9.15 -4.55
C PHE A 20 -1.20 -10.34 -5.45
N PRO A 21 -1.99 -11.43 -5.48
CA PRO A 21 -1.70 -12.55 -6.35
C PRO A 21 -1.86 -12.15 -7.82
N ALA A 22 -1.03 -12.74 -8.70
CA ALA A 22 -1.14 -12.50 -10.14
C ALA A 22 -2.44 -13.07 -10.75
N GLU A 23 -2.97 -14.15 -10.16
CA GLU A 23 -4.20 -14.81 -10.59
C GLU A 23 -5.33 -14.71 -9.55
N ILE A 24 -6.56 -14.48 -10.02
CA ILE A 24 -7.78 -14.50 -9.19
C ILE A 24 -8.37 -15.91 -9.18
N GLY A 25 -8.96 -16.31 -8.05
CA GLY A 25 -9.71 -17.57 -7.94
C GLY A 25 -8.84 -18.82 -7.75
N ARG A 26 -7.53 -18.66 -7.52
CA ARG A 26 -6.61 -19.74 -7.15
C ARG A 26 -6.33 -19.75 -5.65
N ARG A 27 -5.94 -20.90 -5.09
CA ARG A 27 -5.43 -20.94 -3.72
C ARG A 27 -4.11 -20.17 -3.65
N LEU A 28 -3.83 -19.58 -2.50
CA LEU A 28 -2.59 -18.80 -2.29
C LEU A 28 -1.31 -19.60 -2.56
N THR A 29 -1.32 -20.92 -2.37
CA THR A 29 -0.17 -21.79 -2.66
C THR A 29 -0.02 -22.15 -4.14
N GLU A 30 -0.94 -21.74 -5.01
CA GLU A 30 -1.00 -22.10 -6.43
C GLU A 30 -0.81 -20.90 -7.38
N VAL A 31 -0.71 -19.69 -6.81
CA VAL A 31 -0.43 -18.47 -7.60
C VAL A 31 1.03 -18.49 -8.02
N SER A 32 1.30 -18.08 -9.26
CA SER A 32 2.65 -18.16 -9.82
C SER A 32 3.57 -17.04 -9.32
N SER A 33 2.98 -15.92 -8.91
CA SER A 33 3.70 -14.74 -8.44
C SER A 33 2.79 -13.79 -7.67
N PHE A 34 3.42 -12.83 -6.99
CA PHE A 34 2.75 -11.74 -6.29
C PHE A 34 3.26 -10.40 -6.79
N ARG A 35 2.35 -9.44 -6.94
CA ARG A 35 2.66 -8.05 -7.26
C ARG A 35 2.69 -7.25 -5.95
N PRO A 36 3.85 -6.74 -5.53
CA PRO A 36 3.95 -5.88 -4.35
C PRO A 36 3.32 -4.51 -4.65
N VAL A 37 2.53 -4.00 -3.71
CA VAL A 37 2.02 -2.62 -3.73
C VAL A 37 2.10 -2.00 -2.33
N PRO A 38 2.14 -0.66 -2.21
CA PRO A 38 1.95 -0.01 -0.92
C PRO A 38 0.59 -0.37 -0.31
N GLY A 39 0.58 -0.65 0.98
CA GLY A 39 -0.61 -0.98 1.76
C GLY A 39 -0.59 -0.39 3.16
N GLY A 40 -1.64 -0.68 3.92
CA GLY A 40 -1.89 -0.12 5.25
C GLY A 40 -2.97 0.95 5.22
N ALA A 41 -3.93 0.89 6.15
CA ALA A 41 -5.09 1.79 6.13
C ALA A 41 -4.71 3.29 6.17
N PRO A 42 -3.75 3.73 7.01
CA PRO A 42 -3.31 5.13 7.00
C PRO A 42 -2.53 5.49 5.73
N ALA A 43 -1.72 4.56 5.21
CA ALA A 43 -0.94 4.76 3.99
C ALA A 43 -1.81 4.86 2.73
N ASN A 44 -2.94 4.16 2.70
CA ASN A 44 -3.91 4.22 1.61
C ASN A 44 -4.73 5.54 1.61
N VAL A 45 -4.74 6.29 2.72
CA VAL A 45 -5.44 7.57 2.86
C VAL A 45 -4.52 8.77 2.59
N ALA A 46 -3.22 8.63 2.92
CA ALA A 46 -2.22 9.71 2.89
C ALA A 46 -1.81 10.17 1.49
#